data_AF-U6L0C4-F1
#
_entry.id   AF-U6L0C4-F1
#
_cell.length_a   1.000
_cell.length_b   1.000
_cell.length_c   1.000
_cell.angle_alpha   90.00
_cell.angle_beta   90.00
_cell.angle_gamma   90.00
#
_symmetry.space_group_name_H-M   'P 1'
#
loop_
_entity.id
_entity.type
_entity.pdbx_description
1 polymer ?
#
loop_
_entity_poly.entity_id
_entity_poly.type
_entity_poly.pdbx_seq_one_letter_code
_entity_poly.pdbx_strand_id
1 'polypeptide(L)' 'MKIKVEATDLRDDKVYSATVEGWETLDTVRQILADKVPGATPKEQFFYIRDEFINASIPADQLRKKARAAGLLDGVGRP' A
#
# COMPACT_ATOMS: atom_id res chain seq x y z
N MET A 1 -3.64 8.85 -13.13
CA MET A 1 -2.73 7.71 -13.39
C MET A 1 -2.94 6.73 -12.25
N LYS A 2 -3.39 5.51 -12.55
CA LYS A 2 -3.81 4.54 -11.52
C LYS A 2 -2.62 3.76 -10.97
N ILE A 3 -2.59 3.58 -9.66
CA ILE A 3 -1.59 2.83 -8.92
C ILE A 3 -2.30 1.64 -8.26
N LYS A 4 -1.77 0.44 -8.51
CA LYS A 4 -2.17 -0.77 -7.78
C LYS A 4 -1.30 -0.86 -6.53
N VAL A 5 -1.92 -0.88 -5.37
CA VAL A 5 -1.27 -1.09 -4.07
C VAL A 5 -1.62 -2.49 -3.61
N GLU A 6 -0.59 -3.28 -3.28
CA GLU A 6 -0.73 -4.61 -2.73
C GLU A 6 -0.35 -4.58 -1.25
N ALA A 7 -1.20 -5.17 -0.42
CA ALA A 7 -1.02 -5.25 1.01
C ALA A 7 -1.15 -6.71 1.44
N THR A 8 -0.18 -7.19 2.20
CA THR A 8 -0.18 -8.55 2.75
C THR A 8 -0.69 -8.48 4.18
N ASP A 9 -1.74 -9.24 4.50
CA ASP A 9 -2.19 -9.40 5.88
C ASP A 9 -1.21 -10.32 6.61
N LEU A 10 -0.59 -9.83 7.68
CA LEU A 10 0.40 -10.56 8.48
C LEU A 10 -0.21 -11.71 9.31
N ARG A 11 -1.54 -11.75 9.47
CA ARG A 11 -2.22 -12.77 10.28
C ARG A 11 -2.40 -14.09 9.51
N ASP A 12 -2.67 -13.98 8.22
CA ASP A 12 -3.07 -15.10 7.35
C ASP A 12 -2.25 -15.17 6.05
N ASP A 13 -1.18 -14.37 5.93
CA ASP A 13 -0.31 -14.23 4.73
C ASP A 13 -1.09 -13.93 3.42
N LYS A 14 -2.31 -13.42 3.55
CA LYS A 14 -3.20 -13.23 2.42
C LYS A 14 -2.95 -11.87 1.77
N VAL A 15 -2.74 -11.88 0.46
CA VAL A 15 -2.47 -10.66 -0.31
C VAL A 15 -3.78 -10.06 -0.79
N TYR A 16 -3.95 -8.78 -0.51
CA TYR A 16 -5.05 -7.96 -0.97
C TYR A 16 -4.53 -6.84 -1.85
N SER A 17 -5.34 -6.39 -2.80
CA SER A 17 -4.96 -5.28 -3.68
C SER A 17 -6.06 -4.23 -3.79
N ALA A 18 -5.65 -2.97 -3.80
CA ALA A 18 -6.47 -1.80 -4.04
C ALA A 18 -5.92 -1.02 -5.23
N THR A 19 -6.80 -0.50 -6.07
CA THR A 19 -6.42 0.38 -7.19
C THR A 19 -6.93 1.78 -6.88
N VAL A 20 -6.02 2.74 -6.80
CA VAL A 20 -6.31 4.14 -6.51
C VAL A 20 -5.63 5.04 -7.53
N GLU A 21 -6.08 6.28 -7.68
CA GLU A 21 -5.36 7.29 -8.43
C GLU A 21 -4.11 7.74 -7.66
N GLY A 22 -3.05 8.12 -8.37
CA GLY A 22 -1.78 8.50 -7.72
C GLY A 22 -1.85 9.72 -6.80
N TRP A 23 -2.86 10.57 -6.97
CA TRP A 23 -3.13 11.72 -6.09
C TRP A 23 -3.92 11.34 -4.84
N GLU A 24 -4.58 10.18 -4.83
CA GLU A 24 -5.30 9.68 -3.65
C GLU A 24 -4.31 9.23 -2.59
N THR A 25 -4.75 9.27 -1.34
CA THR A 25 -3.90 8.92 -0.19
C THR A 25 -4.00 7.43 0.14
N LEU A 26 -3.04 6.97 0.93
CA LEU A 26 -3.10 5.64 1.55
C LEU A 26 -4.33 5.47 2.47
N ASP A 27 -4.95 6.55 2.92
CA ASP A 27 -6.22 6.45 3.67
C ASP A 27 -7.36 5.95 2.77
N THR A 28 -7.40 6.34 1.50
CA THR A 28 -8.32 5.73 0.53
C THR A 28 -8.01 4.25 0.34
N VAL A 29 -6.72 3.90 0.23
CA VAL A 29 -6.29 2.49 0.12
C VAL A 29 -6.74 1.69 1.34
N ARG A 30 -6.60 2.25 2.54
CA ARG A 30 -7.04 1.66 3.80
C ARG A 30 -8.54 1.42 3.84
N GLN A 31 -9.35 2.38 3.39
CA GLN A 31 -10.81 2.18 3.30
C GLN A 31 -11.14 1.01 2.36
N ILE A 32 -10.55 0.99 1.16
CA ILE A 32 -10.77 -0.09 0.19
C ILE A 32 -10.31 -1.45 0.73
N LEU A 33 -9.19 -1.48 1.47
CA LEU A 33 -8.69 -2.71 2.07
C LEU A 33 -9.53 -3.13 3.28
N ALA A 34 -10.08 -2.21 4.07
CA ALA A 34 -10.98 -2.52 5.17
C ALA A 34 -12.25 -3.25 4.71
N ASP A 35 -12.80 -2.89 3.53
CA ASP A 35 -13.91 -3.62 2.92
C ASP A 35 -13.53 -5.04 2.46
N LYS A 36 -12.25 -5.27 2.13
CA LYS A 36 -11.76 -6.56 1.60
C LYS A 36 -11.19 -7.48 2.67
N VAL A 37 -10.64 -6.92 3.73
CA VAL A 37 -9.98 -7.65 4.81
C VAL A 37 -10.96 -7.80 5.96
N PRO A 38 -11.53 -9.00 6.17
CA PRO A 38 -12.50 -9.21 7.24
C PRO A 38 -11.87 -8.94 8.61
N GLY A 39 -12.51 -8.07 9.39
CA GLY A 39 -12.08 -7.73 10.74
C GLY A 39 -10.88 -6.77 10.83
N ALA A 40 -10.39 -6.20 9.73
CA ALA A 40 -9.36 -5.16 9.79
C ALA A 40 -10.01 -3.77 9.80
N THR A 41 -10.23 -3.21 10.99
CA THR A 41 -10.75 -1.84 11.07
C THR A 41 -9.69 -0.85 10.55
N PRO A 42 -10.09 0.24 9.85
CA PRO A 42 -9.15 1.20 9.28
C PRO A 42 -8.12 1.73 10.30
N LYS A 43 -8.53 1.91 11.56
CA LYS A 43 -7.66 2.44 12.63
C LYS A 43 -6.57 1.46 13.08
N GLU A 44 -6.74 0.17 12.81
CA GLU A 44 -5.80 -0.89 13.19
C GLU A 44 -4.92 -1.33 12.02
N GLN A 45 -5.10 -0.73 10.84
CA GLN A 45 -4.28 -1.00 9.66
C GLN A 45 -3.08 -0.06 9.62
N PHE A 46 -1.89 -0.65 9.74
CA PHE A 46 -0.61 0.06 9.63
C PHE A 46 0.06 -0.32 8.31
N PHE A 47 0.62 0.67 7.62
CA PHE A 47 1.35 0.45 6.38
C PHE A 47 2.85 0.47 6.63
N TYR A 48 3.54 -0.49 6.05
CA TYR A 48 5.00 -0.60 6.13
C TYR A 48 5.59 -0.77 4.74
N ILE A 49 6.74 -0.13 4.50
CA ILE A 49 7.62 -0.45 3.38
C ILE A 49 8.85 -1.10 3.98
N ARG A 50 9.03 -2.41 3.73
CA ARG A 50 10.00 -3.25 4.46
C ARG A 50 9.72 -3.16 5.97
N ASP A 51 10.50 -2.37 6.69
CA ASP A 51 10.37 -2.16 8.14
C ASP A 51 10.07 -0.69 8.50
N GLU A 52 9.92 0.20 7.51
CA GLU A 52 9.61 1.62 7.74
C GLU A 52 8.09 1.83 7.78
N PHE A 53 7.60 2.37 8.90
CA PHE A 53 6.20 2.78 9.03
C PHE A 53 5.90 3.94 8.08
N ILE A 54 4.81 3.81 7.33
CA ILE A 54 4.33 4.82 6.39
C ILE A 54 3.02 5.42 6.90
N ASN A 55 3.00 6.75 7.01
CA ASN A 55 1.78 7.46 7.35
C ASN A 55 0.76 7.39 6.19
N ALA A 56 -0.48 7.02 6.51
CA ALA A 56 -1.55 6.91 5.53
C ALA A 56 -1.97 8.24 4.89
N SER A 57 -1.52 9.39 5.42
CA SER A 57 -1.78 10.70 4.83
C SER A 57 -0.99 10.99 3.56
N ILE A 58 0.03 10.18 3.21
CA ILE A 58 0.79 10.42 1.98
C ILE A 58 0.01 9.98 0.73
N PRO A 59 0.21 10.66 -0.42
CA PRO A 59 -0.31 10.20 -1.71
C PRO A 59 0.25 8.83 -2.11
N ALA A 60 -0.54 8.04 -2.84
CA ALA A 60 -0.13 6.75 -3.38
C ALA A 60 1.07 6.87 -4.33
N ASP A 61 1.22 8.00 -5.05
CA ASP A 61 2.42 8.27 -5.86
C ASP A 61 3.69 8.42 -5.00
N GLN A 62 3.57 9.03 -3.82
CA GLN A 62 4.67 9.14 -2.86
C GLN A 62 5.01 7.77 -2.24
N LEU A 63 4.01 6.95 -1.93
CA LEU A 63 4.22 5.56 -1.53
C LEU A 63 5.01 4.80 -2.61
N ARG A 64 4.59 4.89 -3.87
CA ARG A 64 5.28 4.25 -5.00
C ARG A 64 6.73 4.72 -5.12
N LYS A 65 7.00 6.01 -4.97
CA LYS A 65 8.36 6.57 -4.96
C LYS A 65 9.21 6.01 -3.81
N LYS A 66 8.66 5.95 -2.60
CA LYS A 66 9.33 5.35 -1.43
C LYS A 66 9.59 3.86 -1.62
N ALA A 67 8.62 3.11 -2.13
CA ALA A 67 8.76 1.67 -2.39
C ALA A 67 9.83 1.38 -3.47
N ARG A 68 9.94 2.25 -4.48
CA ARG A 68 11.02 2.20 -5.47
C ARG A 68 12.38 2.51 -4.87
N ALA A 69 12.48 3.57 -4.06
CA ALA A 69 13.72 3.90 -3.34
C ALA A 69 14.16 2.77 -2.38
N ALA A 70 13.19 2.08 -1.79
CA ALA A 70 13.41 0.88 -1.00
C ALA A 70 13.63 -0.38 -1.86
N GLY A 71 13.79 -0.31 -3.18
CA GLY A 71 14.08 -1.46 -4.04
C GLY A 71 12.99 -2.54 -4.09
N LEU A 72 11.75 -2.24 -3.72
CA LEU A 72 10.62 -3.20 -3.77
C LEU A 72 9.94 -3.23 -5.16
N LEU A 73 10.06 -2.15 -5.91
CA LEU A 73 9.43 -2.00 -7.24
C LEU A 73 10.45 -2.03 -8.38
N ASP A 74 11.74 -2.21 -8.08
CA ASP A 74 12.80 -2.18 -9.08
C ASP A 74 12.88 -3.53 -9.82
N GLY A 75 11.90 -3.72 -10.69
CA GLY A 75 11.80 -4.80 -11.69
C GLY A 75 11.37 -4.28 -13.07
N VAL A 76 11.42 -2.96 -13.30
CA VAL A 76 11.20 -2.34 -14.62
C VAL A 76 12.43 -1.51 -14.97
N GLY A 77 13.55 -2.20 -15.17
CA GLY A 77 14.84 -1.58 -15.43
C GLY A 77 16.04 -2.52 -15.30
N ARG A 78 16.00 -3.70 -15.94
CA ARG A 78 17.20 -4.45 -16.31
C ARG A 78 16.86 -5.42 -17.46
N PRO A 79 17.71 -5.57 -18.48
CA PRO A 79 18.85 -4.76 -18.90
C PRO A 79 18.48 -3.64 -19.87
#